data_AF-A0A355B031-F1
#
_entry.id   AF-A0A355B031-F1
#
_cell.length_a   1.000
_cell.length_b   1.000
_cell.length_c   1.000
_cell.angle_alpha   90.00
_cell.angle_beta   90.00
_cell.angle_gamma   90.00
#
_symmetry.space_group_name_H-M   'P 1'
#
loop_
_entity.id
_entity.type
_entity.pdbx_description
1 polymer ?
#
loop_
_entity_poly.entity_id
_entity_poly.type
_entity_poly.pdbx_seq_one_letter_code
_entity_poly.pdbx_strand_id
1 'polypeptide(L)'
;MVEFGGTPVSRATSLLLALFLFFLPAAPQALGESAPSGSMSDTGKFAVSLISAPPWVRDNARAWMARRGKPDVAAALIMALRYVPGDRAKNTGVLKAITGANYGPDWNDWMLWQQAHPEVKSFEGFDRFQADLFARIDPNFRVFLRPGVKHEIRLEEIVWGGVKKDGIPALTNPELIPAAEADYLTKEELVFGVEINGDVHAYPLRFMDWHEMFNDVIGGVPVSLAY
;
A
#
# COMPACT_ATOMS: atom_id res chain seq x y z
N MET A 1 22.23 -35.63 -29.02
CA MET A 1 21.12 -36.57 -29.32
C MET A 1 21.46 -37.87 -28.62
N VAL A 2 21.03 -38.00 -27.37
CA VAL A 2 21.18 -39.21 -26.54
C VAL A 2 19.89 -39.28 -25.74
N GLU A 3 19.02 -40.23 -26.08
CA GLU A 3 17.77 -40.51 -25.36
C GLU A 3 18.06 -41.55 -24.27
N PHE A 4 17.61 -41.29 -23.05
CA PHE A 4 17.44 -42.30 -22.02
C PHE A 4 15.95 -42.44 -21.72
N GLY A 5 15.38 -43.57 -22.11
CA GLY A 5 14.03 -43.98 -21.77
C GLY A 5 13.94 -44.39 -20.30
N GLY A 6 13.07 -43.73 -19.55
CA GLY A 6 12.67 -44.10 -18.20
C GLY A 6 11.14 -44.18 -18.13
N THR A 7 10.64 -45.30 -17.61
CA THR A 7 9.22 -45.58 -17.38
C THR A 7 8.59 -44.61 -16.35
N PRO A 8 7.30 -44.25 -16.48
CA PRO A 8 6.66 -43.31 -15.57
C PRO A 8 6.27 -43.99 -14.25
N VAL A 9 6.83 -43.52 -13.15
CA VAL A 9 6.36 -43.80 -11.78
C VAL A 9 5.15 -42.90 -11.51
N SER A 10 3.99 -43.48 -11.20
CA SER A 10 2.81 -42.71 -10.81
C SER A 10 3.04 -42.08 -9.43
N ARG A 11 2.96 -40.75 -9.36
CA ARG A 11 2.93 -40.03 -8.08
C ARG A 11 1.47 -39.86 -7.67
N ALA A 12 1.08 -40.59 -6.62
CA ALA A 12 -0.16 -40.33 -5.90
C ALA A 12 -0.06 -38.94 -5.24
N THR A 13 -0.90 -38.01 -5.69
CA THR A 13 -1.09 -36.71 -5.04
C THR A 13 -2.00 -36.89 -3.84
N SER A 14 -1.42 -36.97 -2.64
CA SER A 14 -2.15 -36.80 -1.39
C SER A 14 -2.35 -35.31 -1.14
N LEU A 15 -3.58 -34.83 -1.29
CA LEU A 15 -3.99 -33.48 -0.88
C LEU A 15 -4.06 -33.45 0.66
N LEU A 16 -3.13 -32.76 1.30
CA LEU A 16 -3.21 -32.39 2.72
C LEU A 16 -3.95 -31.06 2.82
N LEU A 17 -5.23 -31.12 3.20
CA LEU A 17 -6.06 -29.95 3.48
C LEU A 17 -5.78 -29.50 4.92
N ALA A 18 -4.89 -28.51 5.11
CA ALA A 18 -4.67 -27.88 6.41
C ALA A 18 -5.79 -26.85 6.67
N LEU A 19 -6.72 -27.19 7.56
CA LEU A 19 -7.80 -26.33 8.01
C LEU A 19 -7.27 -25.41 9.13
N PHE A 20 -6.93 -24.16 8.80
CA PHE A 20 -6.57 -23.15 9.81
C PHE A 20 -7.84 -22.50 10.38
N LEU A 21 -8.21 -22.89 11.60
CA LEU A 21 -9.19 -22.17 12.43
C LEU A 21 -8.51 -20.93 13.02
N PHE A 22 -8.79 -19.76 12.44
CA PHE A 22 -8.45 -18.48 13.05
C PHE A 22 -9.39 -18.20 14.24
N PHE A 23 -8.91 -18.40 15.46
CA PHE A 23 -9.49 -17.73 16.62
C PHE A 23 -9.01 -16.27 16.61
N LEU A 24 -9.91 -15.34 16.28
CA LEU A 24 -9.71 -13.91 16.49
C LEU A 24 -9.80 -13.62 18.00
N PRO A 25 -8.73 -13.16 18.67
CA PRO A 25 -8.89 -12.53 19.98
C PRO A 25 -9.63 -11.20 19.76
N ALA A 26 -10.60 -10.92 20.62
CA ALA A 26 -11.31 -9.65 20.63
C ALA A 26 -10.30 -8.49 20.73
N ALA A 27 -10.29 -7.61 19.74
CA ALA A 27 -9.41 -6.45 19.74
C ALA A 27 -9.77 -5.51 20.91
N PRO A 28 -8.79 -5.00 21.67
CA PRO A 28 -9.04 -3.94 22.64
C PRO A 28 -9.54 -2.69 21.91
N GLN A 29 -10.60 -2.08 22.45
CA GLN A 29 -11.13 -0.79 21.98
C GLN A 29 -10.03 0.27 22.03
N ALA A 30 -9.59 0.73 20.85
CA ALA A 30 -8.71 1.88 20.75
C ALA A 30 -9.48 3.17 21.05
N LEU A 31 -8.80 4.01 21.83
CA LEU A 31 -9.23 5.23 22.49
C LEU A 31 -9.84 6.26 21.53
N GLY A 32 -10.82 7.00 22.05
CA GLY A 32 -11.57 8.00 21.31
C GLY A 32 -10.71 9.19 20.88
N GLU A 33 -10.67 9.40 19.57
CA GLU A 33 -10.64 10.74 18.98
C GLU A 33 -11.87 10.85 18.06
N SER A 34 -12.69 11.87 18.31
CA SER A 34 -13.92 12.13 17.57
C SER A 34 -13.64 12.28 16.07
N ALA A 35 -14.35 11.53 15.24
CA ALA A 35 -14.37 11.72 13.80
C ALA A 35 -14.71 13.20 13.48
N PRO A 36 -14.03 13.83 12.51
CA PRO A 36 -14.24 15.23 12.20
C PRO A 36 -15.70 15.47 11.77
N SER A 37 -16.34 16.43 12.46
CA SER A 37 -17.79 16.61 12.58
C SER A 37 -18.45 17.39 11.42
N GLY A 38 -17.88 17.36 10.22
CA GLY A 38 -18.48 17.99 9.02
C GLY A 38 -19.19 16.99 8.12
N SER A 39 -20.33 17.34 7.51
CA SER A 39 -20.87 16.55 6.40
C SER A 39 -19.95 16.66 5.19
N MET A 40 -19.76 15.58 4.44
CA MET A 40 -18.95 15.58 3.22
C MET A 40 -19.51 16.60 2.20
N SER A 41 -18.62 17.37 1.56
CA SER A 41 -18.99 18.25 0.44
C SER A 41 -19.59 17.44 -0.71
N ASP A 42 -20.38 18.08 -1.58
CA ASP A 42 -20.96 17.38 -2.74
C ASP A 42 -19.86 16.84 -3.66
N THR A 43 -18.75 17.56 -3.84
CA THR A 43 -17.57 17.06 -4.56
C THR A 43 -17.01 15.80 -3.91
N GLY A 44 -16.86 15.78 -2.58
CA GLY A 44 -16.41 14.59 -1.85
C GLY A 44 -17.34 13.39 -2.03
N LYS A 45 -18.66 13.60 -1.97
CA LYS A 45 -19.65 12.52 -2.19
C LYS A 45 -19.53 11.90 -3.58
N PHE A 46 -19.35 12.72 -4.60
CA PHE A 46 -19.12 12.24 -5.97
C PHE A 46 -17.76 11.58 -6.14
N ALA A 47 -16.71 12.07 -5.46
CA ALA A 47 -15.41 11.40 -5.44
C ALA A 47 -15.51 9.99 -4.86
N VAL A 48 -16.18 9.82 -3.71
CA VAL A 48 -16.44 8.48 -3.12
C VAL A 48 -17.24 7.58 -4.08
N SER A 49 -18.14 8.18 -4.86
CA SER A 49 -18.96 7.46 -5.82
C SER A 49 -18.15 6.87 -6.99
N LEU A 50 -16.94 7.37 -7.29
CA LEU A 50 -16.06 6.82 -8.35
C LEU A 50 -15.58 5.40 -8.06
N ILE A 51 -15.57 4.97 -6.80
CA ILE A 51 -15.12 3.65 -6.35
C ILE A 51 -16.28 2.78 -5.85
N SER A 52 -17.52 3.19 -6.09
CA SER A 52 -18.70 2.42 -5.72
C SER A 52 -18.90 1.19 -6.62
N ALA A 53 -19.44 0.11 -6.07
CA ALA A 53 -19.68 -1.13 -6.81
C ALA A 53 -20.64 -0.97 -8.01
N PRO A 54 -21.77 -0.23 -7.92
CA PRO A 54 -22.69 -0.11 -9.05
C PRO A 54 -22.12 0.80 -10.15
N PRO A 55 -22.00 0.33 -11.42
CA PRO A 55 -21.44 1.13 -12.52
C PRO A 55 -22.18 2.45 -12.78
N TRP A 56 -23.51 2.44 -12.66
CA TRP A 56 -24.34 3.63 -12.89
C TRP A 56 -24.06 4.76 -11.88
N VAL A 57 -23.67 4.42 -10.64
CA VAL A 57 -23.25 5.41 -9.64
C VAL A 57 -21.95 6.08 -10.07
N ARG A 58 -20.98 5.29 -10.56
CA ARG A 58 -19.70 5.80 -11.07
C ARG A 58 -19.89 6.65 -12.33
N ASP A 59 -20.77 6.21 -13.24
CA ASP A 59 -21.10 6.96 -14.46
C ASP A 59 -21.75 8.31 -14.14
N ASN A 60 -22.67 8.36 -13.17
CA ASN A 60 -23.27 9.61 -12.69
C ASN A 60 -22.23 10.56 -12.08
N ALA A 61 -21.29 10.02 -11.28
CA ALA A 61 -20.21 10.82 -10.70
C ALA A 61 -19.29 11.42 -11.77
N ARG A 62 -18.85 10.62 -12.75
CA ARG A 62 -18.07 11.11 -13.89
C ARG A 62 -18.81 12.17 -14.69
N ALA A 63 -20.08 11.96 -14.99
CA ALA A 63 -20.88 12.93 -15.74
C ALA A 63 -21.01 14.25 -14.99
N TRP A 64 -21.17 14.21 -13.66
CA TRP A 64 -21.16 15.40 -12.82
C TRP A 64 -19.80 16.11 -12.84
N MET A 65 -18.69 15.38 -12.70
CA MET A 65 -17.33 15.93 -12.75
C MET A 65 -17.02 16.58 -14.10
N ALA A 66 -17.38 15.92 -15.20
CA ALA A 66 -17.20 16.45 -16.55
C ALA A 66 -17.99 17.76 -16.77
N ARG A 67 -19.24 17.83 -16.28
CA ARG A 67 -20.04 19.07 -16.34
C ARG A 67 -19.47 20.19 -15.46
N ARG A 68 -18.91 19.84 -14.30
CA ARG A 68 -18.27 20.82 -13.40
C ARG A 68 -17.01 21.42 -14.02
N GLY A 69 -16.27 20.65 -14.81
CA GLY A 69 -15.15 21.14 -15.62
C GLY A 69 -13.96 21.66 -14.81
N LYS A 70 -13.88 21.35 -13.52
CA LYS A 70 -12.82 21.85 -12.63
C LYS A 70 -11.72 20.81 -12.46
N PRO A 71 -10.43 21.15 -12.64
CA PRO A 71 -9.31 20.22 -12.44
C PRO A 71 -9.13 19.70 -11.02
N ASP A 72 -9.74 20.32 -10.00
CA ASP A 72 -9.60 19.96 -8.58
C ASP A 72 -10.09 18.54 -8.25
N VAL A 73 -10.85 17.88 -9.13
CA VAL A 73 -11.26 16.47 -9.00
C VAL A 73 -10.31 15.48 -9.68
N ALA A 74 -9.25 15.96 -10.34
CA ALA A 74 -8.32 15.11 -11.08
C ALA A 74 -7.72 14.02 -10.18
N ALA A 75 -7.25 14.37 -8.98
CA ALA A 75 -6.66 13.41 -8.06
C ALA A 75 -7.60 12.22 -7.74
N ALA A 76 -8.89 12.45 -7.54
CA ALA A 76 -9.85 11.38 -7.28
C ALA A 76 -10.08 10.48 -8.51
N LEU A 77 -10.12 11.05 -9.71
CA LEU A 77 -10.19 10.28 -10.97
C LEU A 77 -8.93 9.46 -11.20
N ILE A 78 -7.76 10.02 -10.90
CA ILE A 78 -6.46 9.35 -11.01
C ILE A 78 -6.41 8.17 -10.03
N MET A 79 -6.80 8.36 -8.77
CA MET A 79 -6.93 7.24 -7.82
C MET A 79 -7.89 6.16 -8.35
N ALA A 80 -9.03 6.55 -8.96
CA ALA A 80 -9.98 5.60 -9.52
C ALA A 80 -9.41 4.77 -10.70
N LEU A 81 -8.40 5.26 -11.45
CA LEU A 81 -7.70 4.45 -12.46
C LEU A 81 -7.02 3.21 -11.86
N ARG A 82 -6.54 3.32 -10.62
CA ARG A 82 -5.89 2.24 -9.89
C ARG A 82 -6.89 1.25 -9.30
N TYR A 83 -7.94 1.74 -8.66
CA TYR A 83 -8.87 0.90 -7.89
C TYR A 83 -10.09 0.39 -8.68
N VAL A 84 -10.37 0.96 -9.86
CA VAL A 84 -11.47 0.53 -10.74
C VAL A 84 -10.95 0.33 -12.17
N PRO A 85 -10.13 -0.70 -12.42
CA PRO A 85 -9.44 -0.87 -13.72
C PRO A 85 -10.40 -0.97 -14.91
N GLY A 86 -11.61 -1.49 -14.73
CA GLY A 86 -12.63 -1.59 -15.77
C GLY A 86 -13.16 -0.23 -16.27
N ASP A 87 -12.94 0.85 -15.53
CA ASP A 87 -13.44 2.18 -15.86
C ASP A 87 -12.33 3.13 -16.36
N ARG A 88 -11.09 2.65 -16.56
CA ARG A 88 -9.93 3.49 -16.90
C ARG A 88 -10.18 4.44 -18.07
N ALA A 89 -10.67 3.92 -19.20
CA ALA A 89 -10.96 4.74 -20.38
C ALA A 89 -12.02 5.83 -20.12
N LYS A 90 -13.02 5.55 -19.28
CA LYS A 90 -14.05 6.53 -18.90
C LYS A 90 -13.46 7.62 -18.01
N ASN A 91 -12.63 7.24 -17.04
CA ASN A 91 -11.98 8.17 -16.12
C ASN A 91 -10.97 9.06 -16.86
N THR A 92 -10.17 8.52 -17.78
CA THR A 92 -9.22 9.32 -18.58
C THR A 92 -9.91 10.25 -19.56
N GLY A 93 -11.08 9.86 -20.09
CA GLY A 93 -11.92 10.76 -20.88
C GLY A 93 -12.34 12.01 -20.09
N VAL A 94 -12.73 11.86 -18.83
CA VAL A 94 -13.05 13.00 -17.95
C VAL A 94 -11.80 13.79 -17.60
N LEU A 95 -10.69 13.13 -17.26
CA LEU A 95 -9.43 13.82 -16.97
C LEU A 95 -9.00 14.71 -18.15
N LYS A 96 -9.01 14.17 -19.38
CA LYS A 96 -8.72 14.95 -20.58
C LYS A 96 -9.64 16.16 -20.73
N ALA A 97 -10.93 16.00 -20.46
CA ALA A 97 -11.90 17.09 -20.60
C ALA A 97 -11.68 18.21 -19.57
N ILE A 98 -11.29 17.88 -18.34
CA ILE A 98 -11.13 18.88 -17.27
C ILE A 98 -9.72 19.47 -17.19
N THR A 99 -8.68 18.76 -17.68
CA THR A 99 -7.29 19.23 -17.59
C THR A 99 -6.72 19.68 -18.94
N GLY A 100 -7.32 19.26 -20.06
CA GLY A 100 -6.75 19.44 -21.40
C GLY A 100 -5.60 18.49 -21.72
N ALA A 101 -5.11 17.71 -20.74
CA ALA A 101 -4.01 16.77 -20.93
C ALA A 101 -4.46 15.50 -21.69
N ASN A 102 -3.56 14.89 -22.45
CA ASN A 102 -3.88 13.77 -23.33
C ASN A 102 -2.92 12.58 -23.10
N TYR A 103 -3.14 11.86 -22.00
CA TYR A 103 -2.44 10.62 -21.67
C TYR A 103 -3.34 9.40 -21.88
N GLY A 104 -2.71 8.22 -21.97
CA GLY A 104 -3.41 6.93 -22.07
C GLY A 104 -4.14 6.52 -20.77
N PRO A 105 -4.67 5.28 -20.70
CA PRO A 105 -5.37 4.76 -19.53
C PRO A 105 -4.45 4.36 -18.38
N ASP A 106 -3.13 4.52 -18.53
CA ASP A 106 -2.15 4.09 -17.53
C ASP A 106 -2.17 5.00 -16.31
N TRP A 107 -2.22 4.40 -15.13
CA TRP A 107 -2.29 5.15 -13.89
C TRP A 107 -0.98 5.90 -13.58
N ASN A 108 0.18 5.33 -13.94
CA ASN A 108 1.48 5.94 -13.65
C ASN A 108 1.67 7.23 -14.46
N ASP A 109 1.28 7.23 -15.73
CA ASP A 109 1.34 8.44 -16.58
C ASP A 109 0.56 9.61 -15.95
N TRP A 110 -0.62 9.33 -15.42
CA TRP A 110 -1.44 10.34 -14.76
C TRP A 110 -0.91 10.76 -13.39
N MET A 111 -0.27 9.85 -12.64
CA MET A 111 0.45 10.22 -11.41
C MET A 111 1.62 11.15 -11.70
N LEU A 112 2.39 10.89 -12.76
CA LEU A 112 3.48 11.77 -13.19
C LEU A 112 2.94 13.14 -13.64
N TRP A 113 1.83 13.16 -14.37
CA TRP A 113 1.14 14.41 -14.70
C TRP A 113 0.75 15.18 -13.42
N GLN A 114 0.16 14.51 -12.43
CA GLN A 114 -0.24 15.14 -11.17
C GLN A 114 0.96 15.68 -10.38
N GLN A 115 2.09 14.97 -10.38
CA GLN A 115 3.35 15.41 -9.80
C GLN A 115 3.88 16.67 -10.50
N ALA A 116 3.82 16.71 -11.83
CA ALA A 116 4.27 17.84 -12.64
C ALA A 116 3.36 19.09 -12.56
N HIS A 117 2.15 18.98 -12.00
CA HIS A 117 1.16 20.07 -11.93
C HIS A 117 0.79 20.42 -10.47
N PRO A 118 1.73 20.92 -9.65
CA PRO A 118 1.49 21.27 -8.25
C PRO A 118 0.49 22.41 -8.03
N GLU A 119 0.19 23.20 -9.06
CA GLU A 119 -0.84 24.23 -9.08
C GLU A 119 -2.26 23.68 -9.08
N VAL A 120 -2.47 22.42 -9.51
CA VAL A 120 -3.78 21.76 -9.49
C VAL A 120 -4.06 21.25 -8.08
N LYS A 121 -4.68 22.09 -7.25
CA LYS A 121 -5.07 21.73 -5.89
C LYS A 121 -6.33 20.87 -5.89
N SER A 122 -6.31 19.81 -5.09
CA SER A 122 -7.46 18.93 -4.88
C SER A 122 -8.63 19.67 -4.19
N PHE A 123 -9.84 19.19 -4.42
CA PHE A 123 -11.06 19.74 -3.81
C PHE A 123 -11.03 19.69 -2.27
N GLU A 124 -11.80 20.60 -1.64
CA GLU A 124 -12.00 20.61 -0.19
C GLU A 124 -12.64 19.30 0.30
N GLY A 125 -11.97 18.63 1.25
CA GLY A 125 -12.37 17.32 1.76
C GLY A 125 -11.71 16.13 1.04
N PHE A 126 -10.68 16.36 0.22
CA PHE A 126 -9.90 15.30 -0.42
C PHE A 126 -9.22 14.37 0.60
N ASP A 127 -8.69 14.92 1.69
CA ASP A 127 -8.15 14.22 2.85
C ASP A 127 -9.11 13.16 3.40
N ARG A 128 -10.40 13.52 3.54
CA ARG A 128 -11.44 12.59 3.98
C ARG A 128 -11.72 11.52 2.94
N PHE A 129 -11.87 11.91 1.68
CA PHE A 129 -12.09 10.95 0.59
C PHE A 129 -10.96 9.90 0.56
N GLN A 130 -9.72 10.35 0.65
CA GLN A 130 -8.54 9.49 0.60
C GLN A 130 -8.42 8.62 1.85
N ALA A 131 -8.65 9.17 3.05
CA ALA A 131 -8.71 8.42 4.30
C ALA A 131 -9.78 7.31 4.24
N ASP A 132 -10.98 7.64 3.75
CA ASP A 132 -12.08 6.68 3.63
C ASP A 132 -11.79 5.60 2.56
N LEU A 133 -11.11 5.95 1.46
CA LEU A 133 -10.68 4.99 0.44
C LEU A 133 -9.65 4.00 1.00
N PHE A 134 -8.58 4.48 1.64
CA PHE A 134 -7.56 3.57 2.20
C PHE A 134 -8.08 2.77 3.40
N ALA A 135 -8.98 3.33 4.21
CA ALA A 135 -9.64 2.60 5.29
C ALA A 135 -10.51 1.41 4.82
N ARG A 136 -10.93 1.40 3.54
CA ARG A 136 -11.60 0.21 2.94
C ARG A 136 -10.64 -0.94 2.68
N ILE A 137 -9.36 -0.65 2.47
CA ILE A 137 -8.31 -1.65 2.26
C ILE A 137 -7.79 -2.11 3.62
N ASP A 138 -7.49 -1.15 4.50
CA ASP A 138 -7.02 -1.37 5.86
C ASP A 138 -7.56 -0.29 6.81
N PRO A 139 -8.48 -0.63 7.72
CA PRO A 139 -9.02 0.32 8.69
C PRO A 139 -7.95 1.00 9.55
N ASN A 140 -6.81 0.33 9.82
CA ASN A 140 -5.72 0.89 10.63
C ASN A 140 -4.99 2.04 9.93
N PHE A 141 -5.21 2.25 8.63
CA PHE A 141 -4.58 3.35 7.91
C PHE A 141 -5.05 4.73 8.39
N ARG A 142 -6.16 4.79 9.13
CA ARG A 142 -6.64 6.04 9.77
C ARG A 142 -5.68 6.61 10.82
N VAL A 143 -4.74 5.80 11.33
CA VAL A 143 -3.66 6.29 12.19
C VAL A 143 -2.80 7.31 11.45
N PHE A 144 -2.56 7.09 10.15
CA PHE A 144 -1.71 7.94 9.31
C PHE A 144 -2.51 9.02 8.58
N LEU A 145 -3.65 8.67 8.01
CA LEU A 145 -4.46 9.58 7.19
C LEU A 145 -5.87 9.72 7.74
N ARG A 146 -6.19 10.94 8.19
CA ARG A 146 -7.50 11.31 8.73
C ARG A 146 -7.87 12.73 8.26
N PRO A 147 -9.16 13.10 8.24
CA PRO A 147 -9.52 14.43 7.79
C PRO A 147 -8.96 15.49 8.75
N GLY A 148 -8.40 16.57 8.19
CA GLY A 148 -7.69 17.61 8.91
C GLY A 148 -6.28 17.22 9.37
N VAL A 149 -5.72 16.09 8.92
CA VAL A 149 -4.34 15.72 9.26
C VAL A 149 -3.38 16.82 8.81
N LYS A 150 -2.41 17.18 9.65
CA LYS A 150 -1.34 18.10 9.25
C LYS A 150 -0.38 17.38 8.32
N HIS A 151 -0.02 18.00 7.21
CA HIS A 151 0.89 17.43 6.22
C HIS A 151 1.71 18.53 5.56
N GLU A 152 2.96 18.22 5.22
CA GLU A 152 3.84 19.08 4.40
C GLU A 152 3.95 18.57 2.97
N ILE A 153 3.79 17.26 2.78
CA ILE A 153 3.68 16.62 1.47
C ILE A 153 2.28 16.77 0.90
N ARG A 154 2.15 16.64 -0.42
CA ARG A 154 0.85 16.70 -1.11
C ARG A 154 0.09 15.41 -0.92
N LEU A 155 -1.14 15.51 -0.39
CA LEU A 155 -1.96 14.33 -0.10
C LEU A 155 -2.25 13.51 -1.36
N GLU A 156 -2.47 14.18 -2.49
CA GLU A 156 -2.76 13.52 -3.76
C GLU A 156 -1.62 12.61 -4.25
N GLU A 157 -0.39 12.80 -3.78
CA GLU A 157 0.77 11.94 -4.10
C GLU A 157 0.89 10.71 -3.17
N ILE A 158 0.14 10.66 -2.08
CA ILE A 158 0.13 9.50 -1.17
C ILE A 158 -0.67 8.37 -1.83
N VAL A 159 -0.02 7.22 -2.01
CA VAL A 159 -0.60 6.05 -2.67
C VAL A 159 -0.47 4.81 -1.79
N TRP A 160 -1.32 3.82 -2.01
CA TRP A 160 -1.23 2.55 -1.28
C TRP A 160 -0.01 1.73 -1.73
N GLY A 161 0.81 1.32 -0.77
CA GLY A 161 2.06 0.57 -1.01
C GLY A 161 1.88 -0.89 -1.38
N GLY A 162 0.70 -1.48 -1.13
CA GLY A 162 0.39 -2.87 -1.49
C GLY A 162 0.22 -3.81 -0.30
N VAL A 163 0.81 -3.46 0.85
CA VAL A 163 0.75 -4.25 2.08
C VAL A 163 -0.06 -3.51 3.14
N LYS A 164 -0.86 -4.24 3.94
CA LYS A 164 -1.57 -3.66 5.09
C LYS A 164 -0.58 -3.23 6.17
N LYS A 165 -1.01 -2.36 7.08
CA LYS A 165 -0.22 -2.01 8.26
C LYS A 165 0.19 -3.29 9.00
N ASP A 166 1.49 -3.39 9.29
CA ASP A 166 2.12 -4.54 9.96
C ASP A 166 1.97 -5.88 9.22
N GLY A 167 1.63 -5.85 7.91
CA GLY A 167 1.52 -7.07 7.09
C GLY A 167 2.88 -7.73 6.82
N ILE A 168 3.97 -6.98 6.97
CA ILE A 168 5.34 -7.47 7.03
C ILE A 168 5.86 -7.05 8.41
N PRO A 169 5.87 -7.96 9.40
CA PRO A 169 6.26 -7.60 10.76
C PRO A 169 7.78 -7.43 10.84
N ALA A 170 8.22 -6.30 11.40
CA ALA A 170 9.64 -6.09 11.68
C ALA A 170 10.15 -7.13 12.70
N LEU A 171 11.37 -7.61 12.51
CA LEU A 171 12.09 -8.33 13.57
C LEU A 171 12.49 -7.33 14.64
N THR A 172 12.00 -7.50 15.86
CA THR A 172 12.29 -6.58 16.97
C THR A 172 12.94 -7.35 18.10
N ASN A 173 14.20 -7.00 18.42
CA ASN A 173 15.05 -7.66 19.40
C ASN A 173 14.99 -9.20 19.32
N PRO A 174 15.21 -9.81 18.13
CA PRO A 174 15.17 -11.26 18.03
C PRO A 174 16.34 -11.87 18.78
N GLU A 175 16.17 -13.13 19.15
CA GLU A 175 17.23 -13.92 19.75
C GLU A 175 18.33 -14.18 18.71
N LEU A 176 19.56 -13.83 19.07
CA LEU A 176 20.74 -14.05 18.25
C LEU A 176 21.46 -15.31 18.71
N ILE A 177 22.03 -16.02 17.74
CA ILE A 177 22.87 -17.19 17.99
C ILE A 177 24.33 -16.88 17.67
N PRO A 178 25.29 -17.60 18.29
CA PRO A 178 26.69 -17.52 17.88
C PRO A 178 26.86 -17.89 16.41
N ALA A 179 27.76 -17.21 15.69
CA ALA A 179 28.02 -17.48 14.28
C ALA A 179 28.41 -18.94 13.99
N ALA A 180 29.07 -19.62 14.94
CA ALA A 180 29.44 -21.03 14.83
C ALA A 180 28.23 -21.99 14.89
N GLU A 181 27.08 -21.55 15.39
CA GLU A 181 25.84 -22.33 15.48
C GLU A 181 24.89 -22.07 14.31
N ALA A 182 25.20 -21.11 13.43
CA ALA A 182 24.42 -20.80 12.23
C ALA A 182 24.66 -21.81 11.09
N ASP A 183 24.44 -23.10 11.36
CA ASP A 183 24.63 -24.22 10.41
C ASP A 183 23.68 -24.19 9.21
N TYR A 184 22.64 -23.36 9.29
CA TYR A 184 21.66 -23.13 8.25
C TYR A 184 22.16 -22.20 7.13
N LEU A 185 23.30 -21.51 7.30
CA LEU A 185 23.91 -20.63 6.31
C LEU A 185 25.02 -21.37 5.56
N THR A 186 25.15 -21.11 4.26
CA THR A 186 26.36 -21.48 3.51
C THR A 186 27.37 -20.33 3.56
N LYS A 187 28.62 -20.58 3.14
CA LYS A 187 29.68 -19.56 3.14
C LYS A 187 29.45 -18.44 2.11
N GLU A 188 28.58 -18.68 1.15
CA GLU A 188 28.27 -17.78 0.04
C GLU A 188 26.99 -16.97 0.29
N GLU A 189 26.22 -17.27 1.34
CA GLU A 189 25.02 -16.50 1.67
C GLU A 189 25.40 -15.11 2.22
N LEU A 190 24.66 -14.09 1.77
CA LEU A 190 24.90 -12.70 2.16
C LEU A 190 24.31 -12.42 3.55
N VAL A 191 25.01 -11.57 4.29
CA VAL A 191 24.57 -11.04 5.58
C VAL A 191 24.79 -9.53 5.62
N PHE A 192 23.97 -8.82 6.39
CA PHE A 192 24.29 -7.47 6.83
C PHE A 192 25.09 -7.57 8.12
N GLY A 193 26.39 -7.29 8.04
CA GLY A 193 27.25 -7.18 9.21
C GLY A 193 27.20 -5.77 9.79
N VAL A 194 27.01 -5.65 11.09
CA VAL A 194 27.00 -4.36 11.81
C VAL A 194 27.89 -4.48 13.04
N GLU A 195 28.82 -3.54 13.18
CA GLU A 195 29.68 -3.43 14.37
C GLU A 195 29.50 -2.03 14.98
N ILE A 196 29.11 -1.98 16.26
CA ILE A 196 28.99 -0.74 17.04
C ILE A 196 29.61 -0.98 18.41
N ASN A 197 30.54 -0.12 18.82
CA ASN A 197 31.22 -0.21 20.12
C ASN A 197 31.87 -1.58 20.41
N GLY A 198 32.31 -2.30 19.37
CA GLY A 198 32.92 -3.63 19.47
C GLY A 198 31.92 -4.79 19.61
N ASP A 199 30.62 -4.50 19.60
CA ASP A 199 29.56 -5.49 19.52
C ASP A 199 29.21 -5.73 18.04
N VAL A 200 29.22 -6.99 17.61
CA VAL A 200 29.19 -7.37 16.19
C VAL A 200 28.04 -8.34 15.95
N HIS A 201 27.06 -7.90 15.17
CA HIS A 201 25.92 -8.71 14.76
C HIS A 201 25.96 -8.96 13.24
N ALA A 202 25.37 -10.08 12.81
CA ALA A 202 25.19 -10.42 11.40
C ALA A 202 23.75 -10.85 11.15
N TYR A 203 23.07 -10.20 10.21
CA TYR A 203 21.68 -10.47 9.85
C TYR A 203 21.61 -11.10 8.46
N PRO A 204 21.22 -12.38 8.33
CA PRO A 204 21.12 -13.04 7.03
C PRO A 204 20.16 -12.32 6.09
N LEU A 205 20.61 -12.09 4.85
CA LEU A 205 19.82 -11.43 3.82
C LEU A 205 18.48 -12.14 3.61
N ARG A 206 18.47 -13.47 3.58
CA ARG A 206 17.23 -14.25 3.39
C ARG A 206 16.15 -14.05 4.46
N PHE A 207 16.52 -13.59 5.66
CA PHE A 207 15.56 -13.20 6.70
C PHE A 207 15.16 -11.74 6.53
N MET A 208 16.11 -10.86 6.22
CA MET A 208 15.82 -9.46 5.90
C MET A 208 14.92 -9.31 4.68
N ASP A 209 15.06 -10.14 3.64
CA ASP A 209 14.19 -10.18 2.45
C ASP A 209 12.73 -10.43 2.82
N TRP A 210 12.47 -11.20 3.88
CA TRP A 210 11.10 -11.48 4.32
C TRP A 210 10.54 -10.43 5.27
N HIS A 211 11.39 -9.85 6.11
CA HIS A 211 10.98 -8.94 7.17
C HIS A 211 11.13 -7.45 6.84
N GLU A 212 11.97 -7.11 5.86
CA GLU A 212 12.30 -5.76 5.35
C GLU A 212 12.79 -4.75 6.41
N MET A 213 12.72 -5.09 7.69
CA MET A 213 13.02 -4.24 8.84
C MET A 213 13.49 -5.07 10.04
N PHE A 214 14.56 -4.63 10.65
CA PHE A 214 15.08 -5.12 11.92
C PHE A 214 15.21 -3.96 12.90
N ASN A 215 14.86 -4.18 14.17
CA ASN A 215 15.13 -3.27 15.28
C ASN A 215 15.96 -4.01 16.34
N ASP A 216 17.17 -3.53 16.63
CA ASP A 216 18.09 -4.10 17.62
C ASP A 216 18.65 -3.06 18.58
N VAL A 217 19.38 -3.52 19.58
CA VAL A 217 20.36 -2.73 20.33
C VAL A 217 21.74 -3.36 20.17
N ILE A 218 22.63 -2.67 19.45
CA ILE A 218 24.00 -3.16 19.16
C ILE A 218 24.99 -2.25 19.87
N GLY A 219 25.85 -2.81 20.73
CA GLY A 219 26.84 -2.03 21.47
C GLY A 219 26.21 -0.93 22.33
N GLY A 220 24.98 -1.15 22.81
CA GLY A 220 24.19 -0.19 23.58
C GLY A 220 23.46 0.88 22.76
N VAL A 221 23.51 0.83 21.42
CA VAL A 221 22.85 1.79 20.53
C VAL A 221 21.62 1.15 19.89
N PRO A 222 20.42 1.74 20.03
CA PRO A 222 19.24 1.30 19.28
C PRO A 222 19.42 1.54 17.79
N VAL A 223 19.23 0.50 16.98
CA VAL A 223 19.40 0.54 15.52
C VAL A 223 18.14 0.00 14.85
N SER A 224 17.73 0.67 13.77
CA SER A 224 16.80 0.11 12.79
C SER A 224 17.54 -0.13 11.48
N LEU A 225 17.44 -1.34 10.95
CA LEU A 225 17.98 -1.72 9.64
C LEU A 225 16.80 -2.00 8.70
N ALA A 226 16.70 -1.21 7.63
CA ALA A 226 15.70 -1.38 6.56
C ALA A 226 16.40 -1.80 5.26
N TYR A 227 15.78 -2.71 4.51
CA TYR A 227 16.33 -3.26 3.26
C TYR A 227 15.27 -3.37 2.17
#